data_AF-A0A183G647-F1
#
_entry.id   AF-A0A183G647-F1
#
_cell.length_a   1.000
_cell.length_b   1.000
_cell.length_c   1.000
_cell.angle_alpha   90.00
_cell.angle_beta   90.00
_cell.angle_gamma   90.00
#
_symmetry.space_group_name_H-M   'P 1'
#
loop_
_entity.id
_entity.type
_entity.pdbx_description
1 polymer ?
#
loop_
_entity_poly.entity_id
_entity_poly.type
_entity_poly.pdbx_seq_one_letter_code
_entity_poly.pdbx_strand_id
1 'polypeptide(L)'
;MPPKATKKTDPKGGKAPPGKKKEGSGGKAKKKKWSKGKVRDKLNNMVLFDQATYDKLYKEVITYKLITPSVVSERLKVRASLAKAGLRELQAKGLVKCIVHHGGQIVYTRATKEADVIVE
;
A
#
# COMPACT_ATOMS: atom_id res chain seq x y z
N MET A 1 -53.81 -13.60 -54.64
CA MET A 1 -53.90 -15.01 -55.11
C MET A 1 -52.68 -15.79 -54.60
N PRO A 2 -52.75 -17.14 -54.48
CA PRO A 2 -51.94 -17.91 -53.52
C PRO A 2 -50.66 -18.57 -54.12
N PRO A 3 -49.78 -19.15 -53.27
CA PRO A 3 -48.50 -19.75 -53.67
C PRO A 3 -48.61 -21.24 -54.06
N LYS A 4 -47.51 -21.81 -54.60
CA LYS A 4 -47.11 -23.24 -54.54
C LYS A 4 -45.64 -23.36 -55.02
N ALA A 5 -44.66 -24.05 -54.41
CA ALA A 5 -44.56 -25.13 -53.40
C ALA A 5 -44.20 -26.53 -53.97
N THR A 6 -43.07 -27.07 -53.49
CA THR A 6 -42.68 -28.49 -53.49
C THR A 6 -41.78 -28.72 -52.26
N LYS A 7 -42.32 -29.15 -51.11
CA LYS A 7 -42.64 -30.55 -50.67
C LYS A 7 -41.42 -31.32 -50.11
N LYS A 8 -41.40 -31.53 -48.77
CA LYS A 8 -41.57 -32.83 -48.05
C LYS A 8 -40.23 -33.60 -47.83
N THR A 9 -39.93 -34.35 -46.74
CA THR A 9 -40.71 -34.99 -45.64
C THR A 9 -39.86 -35.23 -44.36
N ASP A 10 -40.47 -35.19 -43.17
CA ASP A 10 -40.04 -35.81 -41.88
C ASP A 10 -40.26 -37.36 -41.84
N PRO A 11 -40.18 -38.13 -40.71
CA PRO A 11 -39.44 -38.00 -39.42
C PRO A 11 -38.70 -39.30 -38.94
N LYS A 12 -37.71 -39.17 -38.04
CA LYS A 12 -37.33 -40.16 -36.97
C LYS A 12 -36.22 -39.55 -36.09
N GLY A 13 -36.15 -39.69 -34.76
CA GLY A 13 -37.02 -40.40 -33.83
C GLY A 13 -36.27 -40.76 -32.52
N GLY A 14 -36.15 -39.80 -31.59
CA GLY A 14 -35.90 -39.98 -30.14
C GLY A 14 -34.65 -40.74 -29.63
N LYS A 15 -33.83 -40.07 -28.80
CA LYS A 15 -33.44 -40.46 -27.41
C LYS A 15 -32.26 -39.63 -26.86
N ALA A 16 -32.49 -39.00 -25.71
CA ALA A 16 -31.49 -38.76 -24.65
C ALA A 16 -31.85 -39.72 -23.48
N PRO A 17 -31.10 -39.85 -22.35
CA PRO A 17 -29.88 -39.17 -21.89
C PRO A 17 -28.68 -40.19 -21.93
N PRO A 18 -27.59 -40.19 -21.09
CA PRO A 18 -27.22 -39.30 -19.98
C PRO A 18 -25.74 -38.84 -19.88
N GLY A 19 -25.56 -37.78 -19.07
CA GLY A 19 -24.60 -37.82 -17.95
C GLY A 19 -23.09 -37.81 -18.23
N LYS A 20 -22.55 -36.72 -18.76
CA LYS A 20 -21.19 -36.27 -18.37
C LYS A 20 -21.28 -34.96 -17.59
N LYS A 21 -21.03 -35.05 -16.28
CA LYS A 21 -20.77 -33.88 -15.42
C LYS A 21 -19.63 -33.09 -16.04
N LYS A 22 -19.89 -31.85 -16.46
CA LYS A 22 -18.85 -30.83 -16.61
C LYS A 22 -19.15 -29.75 -15.59
N GLU A 23 -18.30 -29.66 -14.57
CA GLU A 23 -18.34 -28.59 -13.59
C GLU A 23 -18.26 -27.25 -14.33
N GLY A 24 -19.31 -26.44 -14.26
CA GLY A 24 -19.43 -25.33 -15.20
C GLY A 24 -20.69 -24.48 -15.10
N SER A 25 -21.43 -24.50 -13.98
CA SER A 25 -22.40 -23.45 -13.70
C SER A 25 -22.64 -23.30 -12.20
N GLY A 26 -21.78 -22.49 -11.59
CA GLY A 26 -21.77 -22.19 -10.16
C GLY A 26 -21.64 -20.69 -9.90
N GLY A 27 -22.23 -19.86 -10.78
CA GLY A 27 -22.26 -18.40 -10.68
C GLY A 27 -23.12 -17.90 -9.52
N LYS A 28 -22.84 -18.36 -8.29
CA LYS A 28 -23.52 -17.95 -7.07
C LYS A 28 -23.17 -16.50 -6.77
N ALA A 29 -24.13 -15.64 -7.11
CA ALA A 29 -24.29 -14.28 -6.63
C ALA A 29 -23.01 -13.43 -6.57
N LYS A 30 -22.91 -12.50 -7.52
CA LYS A 30 -22.12 -11.27 -7.44
C LYS A 30 -22.55 -10.50 -6.17
N LYS A 31 -22.06 -10.91 -4.99
CA LYS A 31 -22.35 -10.30 -3.68
C LYS A 31 -22.13 -8.81 -3.85
N LYS A 32 -23.19 -8.02 -3.68
CA LYS A 32 -23.18 -6.58 -3.94
C LYS A 32 -22.19 -5.93 -2.98
N LYS A 33 -20.92 -5.84 -3.41
CA LYS A 33 -19.83 -5.26 -2.64
C LYS A 33 -19.92 -3.76 -2.85
N TRP A 34 -20.78 -3.12 -2.05
CA TRP A 34 -21.02 -1.67 -2.06
C TRP A 34 -19.72 -0.84 -1.85
N SER A 35 -18.63 -1.50 -1.42
CA SER A 35 -17.26 -0.98 -1.34
C SER A 35 -16.31 -1.69 -2.33
N LYS A 36 -16.59 -1.63 -3.64
CA LYS A 36 -15.63 -2.07 -4.68
C LYS A 36 -14.72 -0.91 -5.11
N GLY A 37 -13.73 -0.61 -4.27
CA GLY A 37 -12.67 0.37 -4.58
C GLY A 37 -12.56 1.48 -3.54
N LYS A 38 -11.74 1.26 -2.51
CA LYS A 38 -11.06 2.33 -1.76
C LYS A 38 -9.58 1.97 -1.57
N VAL A 39 -8.98 1.45 -2.65
CA VAL A 39 -7.53 1.32 -2.75
C VAL A 39 -7.01 2.67 -3.18
N ARG A 40 -6.25 3.34 -2.31
CA ARG A 40 -5.56 4.59 -2.66
C ARG A 40 -4.50 4.26 -3.71
N ASP A 41 -4.32 5.14 -4.70
CA ASP A 41 -3.32 4.97 -5.74
C ASP A 41 -1.93 4.67 -5.16
N LYS A 42 -1.16 3.87 -5.91
CA LYS A 42 0.14 3.38 -5.45
C LYS A 42 1.10 4.56 -5.28
N LEU A 43 1.42 4.87 -4.02
CA LEU A 43 2.42 5.87 -3.68
C LEU A 43 3.82 5.37 -4.04
N ASN A 44 4.48 6.06 -4.96
CA ASN A 44 5.84 5.78 -5.38
C ASN A 44 6.83 6.49 -4.43
N ASN A 45 7.11 5.86 -3.29
CA ASN A 45 8.09 6.37 -2.32
C ASN A 45 9.52 6.04 -2.77
N MET A 46 10.42 7.03 -2.66
CA MET A 46 11.84 6.90 -3.03
C MET A 46 12.58 5.93 -2.10
N VAL A 47 13.53 5.17 -2.66
CA VAL A 47 14.28 4.11 -1.98
C VAL A 47 15.71 4.53 -1.64
N LEU A 48 16.25 5.53 -2.34
CA LEU A 48 17.53 6.19 -2.09
C LEU A 48 17.29 7.66 -1.75
N PHE A 49 18.28 8.33 -1.15
CA PHE A 49 18.26 9.78 -0.98
C PHE A 49 18.92 10.45 -2.19
N ASP A 50 18.20 11.36 -2.83
CA ASP A 50 18.80 12.36 -3.71
C ASP A 50 19.34 13.52 -2.87
N GLN A 51 20.34 14.25 -3.36
CA GLN A 51 20.97 15.38 -2.65
C GLN A 51 19.93 16.35 -2.05
N ALA A 52 18.97 16.80 -2.87
CA ALA A 52 17.92 17.71 -2.44
C ALA A 52 16.95 17.13 -1.39
N THR A 53 16.84 15.81 -1.28
CA THR A 53 16.03 15.14 -0.22
C THR A 53 16.84 14.96 1.06
N TYR A 54 18.15 14.74 0.94
CA TYR A 54 19.07 14.68 2.06
C TYR A 54 19.19 16.04 2.75
N ASP A 55 19.37 17.13 2.00
CA ASP A 55 19.43 18.49 2.54
C ASP A 55 18.13 18.90 3.27
N LYS A 56 16.97 18.45 2.77
CA LYS A 56 15.67 18.62 3.45
C LYS A 56 15.57 17.82 4.74
N LEU A 57 16.12 16.60 4.77
CA LEU A 57 16.15 15.78 5.99
C LEU A 57 16.89 16.50 7.12
N TYR A 58 18.05 17.12 6.84
CA TYR A 58 18.79 17.88 7.86
C TYR A 58 18.07 19.17 8.28
N LYS A 59 17.44 19.89 7.34
CA LYS A 59 16.79 21.17 7.67
C LYS A 59 15.43 20.99 8.34
N GLU A 60 14.58 20.11 7.83
CA GLU A 60 13.20 19.98 8.27
C GLU A 60 13.05 19.09 9.51
N VAL A 61 13.71 17.93 9.55
CA VAL A 61 13.48 16.93 10.61
C VAL A 61 13.89 17.43 12.00
N ILE A 62 14.96 18.23 12.08
CA ILE A 62 15.44 18.82 13.35
C ILE A 62 14.42 19.82 13.93
N THR A 63 13.59 20.47 13.10
CA THR A 63 12.61 21.45 13.60
C THR A 63 11.40 20.79 14.29
N TYR A 64 11.09 19.55 13.92
CA TYR A 64 9.87 18.87 14.35
C TYR A 64 9.91 18.49 15.84
N LYS A 65 8.78 18.73 16.54
CA LYS A 65 8.63 18.32 17.94
C LYS A 65 8.53 16.80 18.11
N LEU A 66 7.82 16.12 17.21
CA LEU A 66 7.65 14.67 17.18
C LEU A 66 8.29 14.10 15.92
N ILE A 67 9.29 13.24 16.07
CA ILE A 67 10.03 12.65 14.97
C ILE A 67 9.83 11.13 15.01
N THR A 68 9.21 10.57 13.98
CA THR A 68 9.04 9.11 13.83
C THR A 68 9.30 8.70 12.38
N PRO A 69 9.69 7.44 12.11
CA PRO A 69 9.89 6.95 10.74
C PRO A 69 8.68 7.17 9.83
N SER A 70 7.46 7.08 10.39
CA SER A 70 6.20 7.32 9.68
C SER A 70 6.06 8.78 9.24
N VAL A 71 6.26 9.73 10.16
CA VAL A 71 6.20 11.19 9.86
C VAL A 71 7.23 11.57 8.80
N VAL A 72 8.47 11.07 8.90
CA VAL A 72 9.52 11.31 7.91
C VAL A 72 9.15 10.75 6.53
N SER A 73 8.58 9.53 6.48
CA SER A 73 8.13 8.92 5.22
C SER A 73 6.99 9.69 4.54
N GLU A 74 6.09 10.28 5.32
CA GLU A 74 4.96 11.04 4.80
C GLU A 74 5.37 12.41 4.24
N ARG A 75 6.33 13.09 4.87
CA ARG A 75 6.85 14.41 4.46
C ARG A 75 7.79 14.31 3.26
N LEU A 76 8.87 13.54 3.38
CA LEU A 76 9.93 13.46 2.37
C LEU A 76 9.61 12.49 1.21
N LYS A 77 8.49 11.76 1.27
CA LYS A 77 8.11 10.71 0.29
C LYS A 77 9.17 9.61 0.13
N VAL A 78 9.89 9.32 1.20
CA VAL A 78 10.89 8.24 1.27
C VAL A 78 10.32 6.97 1.91
N ARG A 79 10.90 5.81 1.61
CA ARG A 79 10.51 4.53 2.22
C ARG A 79 10.87 4.52 3.71
N ALA A 80 10.02 3.90 4.54
CA ALA A 80 10.22 3.85 5.99
C ALA A 80 11.55 3.17 6.42
N SER A 81 12.11 2.28 5.60
CA SER A 81 13.45 1.71 5.79
C SER A 81 14.55 2.76 5.70
N LEU A 82 14.47 3.64 4.70
CA LEU A 82 15.41 4.75 4.49
C LEU A 82 15.25 5.81 5.58
N ALA A 83 14.02 6.13 5.97
CA ALA A 83 13.74 7.01 7.10
C ALA A 83 14.34 6.48 8.42
N LYS A 84 14.24 5.17 8.70
CA LYS A 84 14.90 4.54 9.85
C LYS A 84 16.43 4.67 9.79
N ALA A 85 17.04 4.54 8.60
CA ALA A 85 18.49 4.71 8.44
C ALA A 85 18.92 6.18 8.69
N GLY A 86 18.27 7.15 8.05
CA GLY A 86 18.57 8.58 8.23
C GLY A 86 18.36 9.07 9.67
N LEU A 87 17.36 8.54 10.39
CA LEU A 87 17.15 8.88 11.80
C LEU A 87 18.26 8.33 12.72
N ARG A 88 18.83 7.16 12.43
CA ARG A 88 20.03 6.67 13.14
C ARG A 88 21.24 7.54 12.87
N GLU A 89 21.40 8.04 11.64
CA GLU A 89 22.50 8.94 11.29
C GLU A 89 22.36 10.29 12.02
N LEU A 90 21.17 10.89 12.04
CA LEU A 90 20.88 12.11 12.80
C LEU A 90 21.09 11.91 14.31
N GLN A 91 20.73 10.73 14.84
CA GLN A 91 20.97 10.36 16.25
C GLN A 91 22.48 10.26 16.54
N ALA A 92 23.25 9.59 15.68
CA ALA A 92 24.70 9.46 15.83
C ALA A 92 25.42 10.82 15.74
N LYS A 93 24.85 11.79 15.02
CA LYS A 93 25.32 13.18 14.95
C LYS A 93 24.80 14.08 16.10
N GLY A 94 24.03 13.55 17.04
CA GLY A 94 23.49 14.29 18.20
C GLY A 94 22.38 15.31 17.87
N LEU A 95 21.84 15.29 16.65
CA LEU A 95 20.85 16.29 16.19
C LEU A 95 19.42 15.95 16.65
N VAL A 96 19.16 14.68 16.99
CA VAL A 96 17.89 14.17 17.52
C VAL A 96 18.13 13.21 18.67
N LYS A 97 17.31 13.32 19.73
CA LYS A 97 17.36 12.46 20.92
C LYS A 97 16.34 11.35 20.78
N CYS A 98 16.74 10.10 21.06
CA CYS A 98 15.81 8.97 21.10
C CYS A 98 15.07 8.98 22.45
N ILE A 99 13.74 8.83 22.44
CA ILE A 99 12.93 8.68 23.67
C ILE A 99 12.49 7.23 23.83
N VAL A 100 11.97 6.62 22.76
CA VAL A 100 11.43 5.25 22.81
C VAL A 100 12.04 4.43 21.69
N HIS A 101 12.68 3.32 22.06
CA HIS A 101 13.21 2.32 21.14
C HIS A 101 12.51 0.97 21.35
N HIS A 102 11.36 0.78 20.70
CA HIS A 102 10.60 -0.47 20.70
C HIS A 102 10.55 -1.06 19.28
N GLY A 103 10.44 -2.40 19.16
CA GLY A 103 10.45 -3.08 17.85
C GLY A 103 9.34 -2.60 16.90
N GLY A 104 8.15 -2.29 17.45
CA GLY A 104 7.03 -1.75 16.68
C GLY A 104 7.06 -0.24 16.47
N GLN A 105 7.73 0.52 17.33
CA GLN A 105 7.69 1.99 17.31
C GLN A 105 9.00 2.60 17.81
N ILE A 106 9.56 3.51 17.00
CA ILE A 106 10.75 4.28 17.33
C ILE A 106 10.35 5.76 17.36
N VAL A 107 10.60 6.43 18.48
CA VAL A 107 10.23 7.83 18.71
C VAL A 107 11.46 8.65 19.07
N TYR A 108 11.67 9.70 18.29
CA TYR A 108 12.70 10.70 18.45
C TYR A 108 12.07 12.07 18.73
N THR A 109 12.86 12.97 19.29
CA THR A 109 12.58 14.40 19.38
C THR A 109 13.80 15.20 18.96
N ARG A 110 13.61 16.47 18.57
CA ARG A 110 14.73 17.39 18.35
C ARG A 110 15.65 17.49 19.58
N ALA A 111 16.94 17.69 19.36
CA ALA A 111 17.84 18.10 20.43
C ALA A 111 17.51 19.54 20.87
N THR A 112 17.38 19.77 22.17
CA THR A 112 17.27 21.12 22.75
C THR A 112 18.61 21.50 23.35
N LYS A 113 19.17 22.65 22.93
CA LYS A 113 20.51 23.14 23.33
C LYS A 113 20.73 23.30 24.85
N GLU A 114 19.68 23.18 25.66
CA GLU A 114 19.67 23.47 27.09
C GLU A 114 19.53 22.21 27.96
N ALA A 115 19.39 21.00 27.38
CA ALA A 115 18.95 19.79 28.10
C ALA A 115 19.88 18.56 27.98
N ASP A 116 21.17 18.78 27.75
CA ASP A 116 22.23 17.77 27.86
C ASP A 116 23.35 18.24 28.81
N VAL A 117 22.93 18.90 29.90
CA VAL A 117 23.61 18.83 31.20
C VAL A 117 22.69 17.99 32.10
N ILE A 118 23.25 16.99 32.79
CA ILE A 118 22.53 15.95 33.58
C ILE A 118 21.69 15.01 32.65
N VAL A 119 21.76 13.68 32.70
CA VAL A 119 22.08 12.71 33.77
C VAL A 119 23.01 11.60 33.24
N GLU A 120 23.76 10.97 34.14
CA GLU A 120 24.44 9.65 33.97
C GLU A 120 23.49 8.53 33.51
#